data_AF-A0A558FB46-F1
#
_entry.id   AF-A0A558FB46-F1
#
_cell.length_a   1.000
_cell.length_b   1.000
_cell.length_c   1.000
_cell.angle_alpha   90.00
_cell.angle_beta   90.00
_cell.angle_gamma   90.00
#
_symmetry.space_group_name_H-M   'P 1'
#
loop_
_entity.id
_entity.type
_entity.pdbx_description
1 polymer ?
#
loop_
_entity_poly.entity_id
_entity_poly.type
_entity_poly.pdbx_seq_one_letter_code
_entity_poly.pdbx_strand_id
1 'polypeptide(L)'
;MKQFIILSITSFGLYQIWWMFKAWRFFAIKDNLNIMPAARAIFSIFFLYLLFSKIQSYAQENGYTRSFSSAWMFVGYLLIIFAYYLPDPYWLITLFDFIFLIPAFVAFNYAKIQSTDLNAIRQETLGAGHIIVVAIGSLCWLLILIGLFTRV
;
A
#
# COMPACT_ATOMS: atom_id res chain seq x y z
N MET A 1 6.37 8.53 -3.55
CA MET A 1 6.74 7.16 -3.98
C MET A 1 7.86 6.58 -3.12
N LYS A 2 9.06 7.20 -3.04
CA LYS A 2 10.21 6.68 -2.26
C LYS A 2 9.86 6.31 -0.81
N GLN A 3 9.18 7.22 -0.10
CA GLN A 3 8.75 6.98 1.28
C GLN A 3 7.82 5.77 1.43
N PHE A 4 6.89 5.57 0.48
CA PHE A 4 5.97 4.44 0.49
C PHE A 4 6.69 3.11 0.37
N ILE A 5 7.70 3.03 -0.50
CA ILE A 5 8.52 1.83 -0.68
C ILE A 5 9.30 1.52 0.60
N ILE A 6 10.02 2.52 1.14
CA ILE A 6 10.81 2.36 2.37
C ILE A 6 9.92 1.89 3.51
N LEU A 7 8.78 2.55 3.73
CA LEU A 7 7.85 2.20 4.79
C LEU A 7 7.21 0.82 4.58
N SER A 8 6.92 0.41 3.34
CA SER A 8 6.36 -0.92 3.07
C SER A 8 7.35 -2.03 3.41
N ILE A 9 8.63 -1.85 3.08
CA ILE A 9 9.70 -2.81 3.35
C ILE A 9 10.03 -2.85 4.85
N THR A 10 10.19 -1.69 5.51
CA THR A 10 10.57 -1.67 6.92
C THR A 10 9.43 -2.09 7.85
N SER A 11 8.18 -1.90 7.43
CA SER A 11 7.02 -2.30 8.25
C SER A 11 6.51 -3.72 7.99
N PHE A 12 7.21 -4.51 7.17
CA PHE A 12 6.79 -5.87 6.80
C PHE A 12 5.34 -5.92 6.27
N GLY A 13 4.97 -4.96 5.43
CA GLY A 13 3.62 -4.87 4.84
C GLY A 13 2.56 -4.18 5.68
N LEU A 14 2.80 -3.89 6.97
CA LEU A 14 1.81 -3.18 7.81
C LEU A 14 1.46 -1.78 7.28
N TYR A 15 2.46 -1.08 6.72
CA TYR A 15 2.23 0.23 6.12
C TYR A 15 1.31 0.17 4.90
N GLN A 16 1.30 -0.94 4.18
CA GLN A 16 0.39 -1.14 3.05
C GLN A 16 -1.06 -1.18 3.51
N ILE A 17 -1.34 -1.89 4.61
CA ILE A 17 -2.66 -1.94 5.24
C ILE A 17 -3.07 -0.54 5.72
N TRP A 18 -2.16 0.18 6.37
CA TRP A 18 -2.41 1.55 6.79
C TRP A 18 -2.73 2.48 5.61
N TRP A 19 -2.01 2.33 4.49
CA TRP A 19 -2.27 3.09 3.28
C TRP A 19 -3.64 2.75 2.67
N MET A 20 -4.00 1.47 2.58
CA MET A 20 -5.32 1.02 2.12
C MET A 20 -6.44 1.60 2.98
N PHE A 21 -6.27 1.62 4.30
CA PHE A 21 -7.21 2.29 5.22
C PHE A 21 -7.37 3.77 4.89
N LYS A 22 -6.26 4.48 4.69
CA LYS A 22 -6.28 5.92 4.35
C LYS A 22 -6.97 6.17 3.01
N ALA A 23 -6.75 5.31 2.01
CA ALA A 23 -7.41 5.40 0.72
C ALA A 23 -8.92 5.14 0.84
N TRP A 24 -9.34 4.09 1.55
CA TRP A 24 -10.76 3.84 1.79
C TRP A 24 -11.44 4.95 2.60
N ARG A 25 -10.74 5.52 3.59
CA ARG A 25 -11.26 6.62 4.40
C ARG A 25 -11.48 7.87 3.57
N PHE A 26 -10.59 8.14 2.61
CA PHE A 26 -10.76 9.24 1.67
C PHE A 26 -12.06 9.10 0.87
N PHE A 27 -12.31 7.93 0.27
CA PHE A 27 -13.54 7.69 -0.48
C PHE A 27 -14.79 7.63 0.40
N ALA A 28 -14.67 7.15 1.65
CA ALA A 28 -15.78 7.18 2.59
C ALA A 28 -16.26 8.61 2.88
N ILE A 29 -15.31 9.55 3.06
CA ILE A 29 -15.60 10.95 3.32
C ILE A 29 -16.06 11.67 2.04
N LYS A 30 -15.31 11.51 0.94
CA LYS A 30 -15.59 12.18 -0.34
C LYS A 30 -16.98 11.82 -0.87
N ASP A 31 -17.32 10.54 -0.86
CA ASP A 31 -18.55 10.04 -1.48
C ASP A 31 -19.68 9.83 -0.45
N ASN A 32 -19.48 10.30 0.80
CA ASN A 32 -20.40 10.14 1.93
C ASN A 32 -20.94 8.70 2.08
N LEU A 33 -20.03 7.73 2.01
CA LEU A 33 -20.38 6.31 2.05
C LEU A 33 -20.38 5.82 3.49
N ASN A 34 -21.44 5.13 3.90
CA ASN A 34 -21.50 4.41 5.16
C ASN A 34 -20.73 3.07 5.05
N ILE A 35 -19.40 3.17 5.01
CA ILE A 35 -18.49 2.02 4.94
C ILE A 35 -17.49 2.09 6.08
N MET A 36 -16.96 0.93 6.49
CA MET A 36 -15.92 0.84 7.51
C MET A 36 -14.54 0.67 6.86
N PRO A 37 -13.72 1.74 6.73
CA PRO A 37 -12.47 1.70 5.97
C PRO A 37 -11.44 0.73 6.55
N ALA A 38 -11.39 0.61 7.88
CA ALA A 38 -10.44 -0.26 8.57
C ALA A 38 -10.71 -1.74 8.26
N ALA A 39 -11.98 -2.16 8.29
CA ALA A 39 -12.37 -3.51 7.92
C ALA A 39 -11.98 -3.82 6.47
N ARG A 40 -12.22 -2.89 5.53
CA ARG A 40 -11.83 -3.09 4.12
C ARG A 40 -10.33 -3.15 3.88
N ALA A 41 -9.53 -2.51 4.72
CA ALA A 41 -8.08 -2.57 4.66
C ALA A 41 -7.52 -3.89 5.21
N ILE A 42 -8.09 -4.39 6.31
CA ILE A 42 -7.72 -5.70 6.88
C ILE A 42 -8.15 -6.82 5.95
N PHE A 43 -9.37 -6.74 5.43
CA PHE A 43 -9.92 -7.68 4.45
C PHE A 43 -9.60 -7.26 3.01
N SER A 44 -8.37 -6.79 2.77
CA SER A 44 -7.93 -6.30 1.46
C SER A 44 -8.17 -7.32 0.34
N ILE A 45 -8.11 -8.62 0.64
CA ILE A 45 -8.35 -9.69 -0.33
C ILE A 45 -9.69 -9.57 -1.07
N PHE A 46 -10.74 -9.03 -0.43
CA PHE A 46 -12.05 -8.85 -1.06
C PHE A 46 -12.22 -7.46 -1.67
N PHE A 47 -11.57 -6.45 -1.09
CA PHE A 47 -11.84 -5.04 -1.40
C PHE A 47 -10.76 -4.38 -2.26
N LEU A 48 -9.58 -4.98 -2.41
CA LEU A 48 -8.45 -4.34 -3.08
C LEU A 48 -8.70 -4.10 -4.57
N TYR A 49 -9.31 -5.06 -5.27
CA TYR A 49 -9.75 -4.86 -6.65
C TYR A 49 -10.68 -3.63 -6.79
N LEU A 50 -11.68 -3.55 -5.90
CA LEU A 50 -12.63 -2.44 -5.88
C LEU A 50 -11.94 -1.11 -5.58
N LEU A 51 -10.96 -1.11 -4.68
CA LEU A 51 -10.15 0.05 -4.36
C LEU A 51 -9.34 0.53 -5.56
N PHE A 52 -8.67 -0.38 -6.27
CA PHE A 52 -7.92 -0.07 -7.49
C PHE A 52 -8.79 0.55 -8.57
N SER A 53 -9.94 -0.06 -8.86
CA SER A 53 -10.87 0.48 -9.84
C SER A 53 -11.34 1.88 -9.46
N LYS A 54 -11.67 2.09 -8.18
CA LYS A 54 -12.14 3.38 -7.71
C LYS A 54 -11.07 4.46 -7.79
N ILE A 55 -9.83 4.12 -7.42
CA ILE A 55 -8.67 5.02 -7.56
C ILE A 55 -8.45 5.37 -9.03
N GLN A 56 -8.54 4.39 -9.92
CA GLN A 56 -8.31 4.61 -11.34
C GLN A 56 -9.37 5.55 -11.94
N SER A 57 -10.66 5.29 -11.71
CA SER A 57 -11.75 6.17 -12.15
C SER A 57 -11.58 7.58 -11.60
N TYR A 58 -11.32 7.70 -10.29
CA TYR A 58 -11.10 8.99 -9.66
C TYR A 58 -9.88 9.74 -10.23
N ALA A 59 -8.79 9.03 -10.53
CA ALA A 59 -7.62 9.64 -11.13
C ALA A 59 -7.90 10.12 -12.56
N GLN A 60 -8.61 9.33 -13.36
CA GLN A 60 -8.98 9.68 -14.73
C GLN A 60 -9.93 10.90 -14.76
N GLU A 61 -10.90 10.96 -13.85
CA GLU A 61 -11.76 12.14 -13.67
C GLU A 61 -10.97 13.42 -13.35
N ASN A 62 -9.82 13.27 -12.69
CA ASN A 62 -8.92 14.38 -12.35
C ASN A 62 -7.77 14.54 -13.36
N GLY A 63 -7.92 14.03 -14.60
CA GLY A 63 -6.98 14.27 -15.70
C GLY A 63 -5.77 13.32 -15.76
N TYR A 64 -5.76 12.24 -14.98
CA TYR A 64 -4.70 11.24 -15.06
C TYR A 64 -4.81 10.42 -16.35
N THR A 65 -3.79 10.49 -17.20
CA THR A 65 -3.80 9.89 -18.54
C THR A 65 -3.40 8.42 -18.56
N ARG A 66 -2.74 7.90 -17.50
CA ARG A 66 -2.30 6.50 -17.45
C ARG A 66 -3.39 5.61 -16.87
N SER A 67 -3.75 4.57 -17.60
CA SER A 67 -4.56 3.47 -17.07
C SER A 67 -3.63 2.34 -16.62
N PHE A 68 -4.02 1.66 -15.55
CA PHE A 68 -3.45 0.37 -15.15
C PHE A 68 -4.58 -0.65 -15.08
N SER A 69 -4.29 -1.93 -15.26
CA SER A 69 -5.34 -2.94 -15.09
C SER A 69 -5.50 -3.25 -13.60
N SER A 70 -6.63 -2.82 -13.05
CA SER A 70 -7.01 -3.12 -11.66
C SER A 70 -7.06 -4.63 -11.39
N ALA A 71 -7.46 -5.42 -12.39
CA ALA A 71 -7.47 -6.88 -12.29
C ALA A 71 -6.05 -7.46 -12.21
N TRP A 72 -5.15 -7.05 -13.10
CA TRP A 72 -3.76 -7.56 -13.09
C TRP A 72 -3.01 -7.17 -11.81
N MET A 73 -3.24 -5.95 -11.29
CA MET A 73 -2.63 -5.53 -10.03
C MET A 73 -3.15 -6.36 -8.86
N PHE A 74 -4.45 -6.64 -8.83
CA PHE A 74 -5.05 -7.47 -7.78
C PHE A 74 -4.57 -8.92 -7.84
N VAL A 75 -4.56 -9.52 -9.04
CA VAL A 75 -4.08 -10.90 -9.23
C VAL A 75 -2.60 -11.01 -8.85
N GLY A 76 -1.77 -10.06 -9.27
CA GLY A 76 -0.35 -10.04 -8.91
C GLY A 76 -0.14 -9.92 -7.40
N TYR A 77 -0.87 -9.00 -6.74
CA TYR A 77 -0.84 -8.87 -5.28
C TYR A 77 -1.24 -10.18 -4.58
N LEU A 78 -2.32 -10.82 -5.05
CA LEU A 78 -2.81 -12.08 -4.50
C LEU A 78 -1.78 -13.21 -4.66
N LEU A 79 -1.18 -13.36 -5.85
CA LEU A 79 -0.14 -14.36 -6.11
C LEU A 79 1.08 -14.20 -5.20
N ILE A 80 1.52 -12.97 -4.95
CA ILE A 80 2.64 -12.71 -4.05
C ILE A 80 2.29 -13.00 -2.60
N ILE A 81 1.06 -12.77 -2.14
CA ILE A 81 0.64 -13.18 -0.80
C ILE A 81 0.71 -14.70 -0.64
N PHE A 82 0.26 -15.45 -1.65
CA PHE A 82 0.35 -16.91 -1.63
C PHE A 82 1.80 -17.43 -1.66
N ALA A 83 2.78 -16.59 -2.00
CA ALA A 83 4.20 -16.94 -1.91
C ALA A 83 4.67 -17.21 -0.46
N TYR A 84 3.84 -16.90 0.54
CA TYR A 84 4.10 -17.24 1.95
C TYR A 84 4.28 -18.74 2.18
N TYR A 85 3.64 -19.59 1.37
CA TYR A 85 3.74 -21.04 1.50
C TYR A 85 5.03 -21.64 0.93
N LEU A 86 5.92 -20.83 0.35
CA LEU A 86 7.21 -21.37 -0.12
C LEU A 86 8.16 -21.69 1.04
N PRO A 87 9.11 -22.63 0.84
CA PRO A 87 10.11 -22.97 1.85
C PRO A 87 10.96 -21.77 2.27
N ASP A 88 11.56 -21.84 3.46
CA ASP A 88 12.60 -20.88 3.85
C ASP A 88 13.74 -20.87 2.82
N PRO A 89 14.23 -19.70 2.34
CA PRO A 89 13.86 -18.32 2.71
C PRO A 89 12.90 -17.62 1.72
N TYR A 90 12.30 -18.37 0.80
CA TYR A 90 11.55 -17.84 -0.34
C TYR A 90 10.27 -17.07 0.05
N TRP A 91 9.73 -17.29 1.26
CA TRP A 91 8.60 -16.52 1.79
C TRP A 91 8.87 -15.01 1.84
N LEU A 92 10.15 -14.57 1.85
CA LEU A 92 10.53 -13.15 1.80
C LEU A 92 10.02 -12.43 0.54
N ILE A 93 9.69 -13.17 -0.52
CA ILE A 93 9.07 -12.61 -1.73
C ILE A 93 7.75 -11.91 -1.41
N THR A 94 7.03 -12.37 -0.37
CA THR A 94 5.77 -11.75 0.08
C THR A 94 5.93 -10.28 0.45
N LEU A 95 7.12 -9.85 0.88
CA LEU A 95 7.42 -8.48 1.27
C LEU A 95 7.45 -7.49 0.10
N PHE A 96 7.40 -8.00 -1.14
CA PHE A 96 7.39 -7.21 -2.37
C PHE A 96 6.00 -7.07 -3.02
N ASP A 97 4.94 -7.52 -2.34
CA ASP A 97 3.53 -7.33 -2.77
C ASP A 97 3.18 -5.84 -2.99
N PHE A 98 3.83 -4.92 -2.28
CA PHE A 98 3.65 -3.48 -2.45
C PHE A 98 3.89 -2.99 -3.90
N ILE A 99 4.66 -3.72 -4.71
CA ILE A 99 4.91 -3.36 -6.12
C ILE A 99 3.60 -3.22 -6.88
N PHE A 100 2.63 -4.09 -6.60
CA PHE A 100 1.30 -4.07 -7.22
C PHE A 100 0.42 -2.94 -6.69
N LEU A 101 0.75 -2.35 -5.54
CA LEU A 101 0.09 -1.16 -5.00
C LEU A 101 0.65 0.14 -5.61
N ILE A 102 1.86 0.13 -6.19
CA ILE A 102 2.53 1.35 -6.69
C ILE A 102 1.70 2.11 -7.73
N PRO A 103 1.13 1.46 -8.78
CA PRO A 103 0.37 2.20 -9.80
C PRO A 103 -0.84 2.91 -9.21
N ALA A 104 -1.58 2.24 -8.34
CA ALA A 104 -2.70 2.82 -7.62
C ALA A 104 -2.25 3.94 -6.68
N PHE A 105 -1.13 3.76 -5.96
CA PHE A 105 -0.54 4.79 -5.10
C PHE A 105 -0.19 6.06 -5.88
N VAL A 106 0.40 5.93 -7.07
CA VAL A 106 0.76 7.06 -7.92
C VAL A 106 -0.48 7.77 -8.45
N ALA A 107 -1.42 7.01 -9.02
CA ALA A 107 -2.67 7.53 -9.57
C ALA A 107 -3.47 8.29 -8.49
N PHE A 108 -3.57 7.71 -7.30
CA PHE A 108 -4.30 8.31 -6.18
C PHE A 108 -3.66 9.62 -5.70
N ASN A 109 -2.34 9.66 -5.58
CA ASN A 109 -1.66 10.90 -5.17
C ASN A 109 -1.73 11.98 -6.23
N TYR A 110 -1.65 11.61 -7.51
CA TYR A 110 -1.86 12.56 -8.61
C TYR A 110 -3.26 13.19 -8.52
N ALA A 111 -4.29 12.35 -8.41
CA ALA A 111 -5.68 12.80 -8.31
C ALA A 111 -5.90 13.77 -7.14
N LYS A 112 -5.33 13.45 -5.97
CA LYS A 112 -5.42 14.30 -4.77
C LYS A 112 -4.73 15.66 -4.91
N ILE A 113 -3.64 15.74 -5.67
CA ILE A 113 -2.92 17.01 -5.89
C ILE A 113 -3.73 17.89 -6.86
N GLN A 114 -4.36 17.27 -7.85
CA GLN A 114 -5.10 17.98 -8.89
C GLN A 114 -6.52 18.38 -8.45
N SER A 115 -7.12 17.65 -7.52
CA SER A 115 -8.47 17.93 -7.04
C SER A 115 -8.53 19.25 -6.27
N THR A 116 -9.27 20.23 -6.79
CA THR A 116 -9.44 21.57 -6.21
C THR A 116 -10.32 21.57 -4.95
N ASP A 117 -11.19 20.56 -4.78
CA ASP A 117 -12.17 20.45 -3.68
C ASP A 117 -11.57 20.17 -2.30
N LEU A 118 -10.31 19.75 -2.24
CA LEU A 118 -9.68 19.38 -0.98
C LEU A 118 -8.38 20.15 -0.91
N ASN A 119 -8.38 21.26 -0.14
CA ASN A 119 -7.17 21.93 0.34
C ASN A 119 -6.17 20.86 0.75
N ALA A 120 -5.26 20.54 -0.17
CA ALA A 120 -4.50 19.31 -0.10
C ALA A 120 -3.63 19.45 1.14
N ILE A 121 -3.96 18.69 2.19
CA ILE A 121 -3.07 18.47 3.32
C ILE A 121 -1.86 17.74 2.72
N ARG A 122 -0.93 18.56 2.25
CA ARG A 122 0.39 18.22 1.77
C ARG A 122 1.06 17.58 2.97
N GLN A 123 1.00 16.26 3.05
CA GLN A 123 1.66 15.53 4.13
C GLN A 123 3.14 15.48 3.75
N GLU A 124 3.83 16.61 3.92
CA GLU A 124 5.19 16.86 3.42
C GLU A 124 6.30 16.39 4.36
N THR A 125 6.00 15.88 5.55
CA THR A 125 7.05 15.49 6.47
C THR A 125 6.82 14.09 7.04
N LEU A 126 7.91 13.32 7.08
CA LEU A 126 8.01 12.09 7.86
C LEU A 126 7.70 12.45 9.31
N GLY A 127 6.43 12.31 9.71
CA GLY A 127 6.06 12.41 11.12
C GLY A 127 6.89 11.44 11.95
N ALA A 128 7.15 11.78 13.23
CA ALA A 128 8.00 11.00 14.14
C ALA A 128 7.66 9.50 14.16
N GLY A 129 6.39 9.12 13.99
CA GLY A 129 5.97 7.71 13.90
C GLY A 129 6.60 6.94 12.72
N HIS A 130 6.84 7.57 11.58
CA HIS A 130 7.50 6.90 10.46
C HIS A 130 8.96 6.55 10.78
N ILE A 131 9.65 7.41 11.53
CA ILE A 131 11.05 7.18 11.95
C ILE A 131 11.11 5.98 12.90
N ILE A 132 10.16 5.88 13.84
CA ILE A 132 10.05 4.75 14.77
C ILE A 132 9.84 3.44 14.02
N VAL A 133 8.91 3.43 13.05
CA VAL A 133 8.65 2.24 12.21
C VAL A 133 9.90 1.83 11.44
N VAL A 134 10.63 2.79 10.86
CA VAL A 134 11.88 2.52 10.14
C VAL A 134 12.95 1.97 11.08
N ALA A 135 13.12 2.54 12.27
CA ALA A 135 14.12 2.07 13.24
C ALA A 135 13.84 0.64 13.72
N ILE A 136 12.61 0.36 14.17
CA ILE A 136 12.19 -0.97 14.63
C ILE A 136 12.27 -1.97 13.47
N GLY A 137 11.75 -1.60 12.30
CA GLY A 137 11.78 -2.42 11.10
C GLY A 137 13.19 -2.83 10.68
N SER A 138 14.13 -1.88 10.73
CA SER A 138 15.53 -2.14 10.38
C SER A 138 16.19 -3.11 11.36
N LEU A 139 15.87 -3.01 12.66
CA LEU A 139 16.35 -3.96 13.67
C LEU A 139 15.80 -5.37 13.42
N CYS A 140 14.52 -5.50 13.10
CA CYS A 140 13.91 -6.79 12.75
C CYS A 140 14.54 -7.39 11.49
N TRP A 141 14.87 -6.58 10.48
CA TRP A 141 15.60 -7.03 9.29
C TRP A 141 16.97 -7.59 9.62
N LEU A 142 17.73 -6.97 10.54
CA LEU A 142 19.01 -7.50 11.00
C LEU A 142 18.84 -8.88 11.65
N LEU A 143 17.82 -9.07 12.49
CA LEU A 143 17.53 -10.36 13.10
C LEU A 143 17.18 -11.44 12.08
N ILE A 144 16.40 -11.09 11.05
CA ILE A 144 16.06 -12.00 9.94
C ILE A 144 17.33 -12.41 9.19
N LEU A 145 18.18 -11.44 8.83
CA LEU A 145 19.43 -11.72 8.13
C LEU A 145 20.34 -12.62 8.97
N ILE A 146 20.52 -12.33 10.26
CA ILE A 146 21.30 -13.19 11.17
C ILE A 146 20.72 -14.61 11.20
N GLY A 147 19.40 -14.76 11.35
CA GLY A 147 18.73 -16.06 11.36
C GLY A 147 18.86 -16.85 10.06
N LEU A 148 18.97 -16.17 8.92
CA LEU A 148 19.24 -16.82 7.63
C LEU A 148 20.68 -17.32 7.54
N PHE A 149 21.65 -16.52 7.99
CA PHE A 149 23.07 -16.90 7.96
C PHE A 149 23.43 -17.99 8.99
N THR A 150 22.73 -18.06 10.13
CA THR A 150 22.96 -19.12 11.14
C THR A 150 22.26 -20.44 10.82
N ARG A 151 21.33 -20.45 9.86
CA ARG A 151 20.68 -21.67 9.33
C ARG A 151 21.42 -22.26 8.11
N VAL A 152 22.54 -21.67 7.69
CA VAL A 152 23.51 -22.24 6.74
C VAL A 152 24.54 -23.06 7.51
#